data_AF-A0A838V2R2-F1
#
_entry.id   AF-A0A838V2R2-F1
#
_cell.length_a   1.000
_cell.length_b   1.000
_cell.length_c   1.000
_cell.angle_alpha   90.00
_cell.angle_beta   90.00
_cell.angle_gamma   90.00
#
_symmetry.space_group_name_H-M   'P 1'
#
loop_
_entity.id
_entity.type
_entity.pdbx_description
1 polymer ?
#
loop_
_entity_poly.entity_id
_entity_poly.type
_entity_poly.pdbx_seq_one_letter_code
_entity_poly.pdbx_strand_id
1 'polypeptide(L)'
;MGAGREQVRWWSMRPAQNLKPATYRCPLCGKHLPALSEHVLIAPEGDGSKRRHAHTACVLAARKAGRLPSREEWRRAQPRGPSAWERLRGRLARKG
;
A
#
# COMPACT_ATOMS: atom_id res chain seq x y z
N MET A 1 -21.92 12.57 -4.68
CA MET A 1 -20.89 11.79 -5.41
C MET A 1 -19.92 11.22 -4.38
N GLY A 2 -20.09 9.95 -3.99
CA GLY A 2 -19.23 9.31 -2.99
C GLY A 2 -17.86 9.02 -3.60
N ALA A 3 -16.81 9.52 -2.96
CA ALA A 3 -15.42 9.20 -3.31
C ALA A 3 -15.31 7.68 -3.50
N GLY A 4 -15.02 7.28 -4.74
CA GLY A 4 -14.71 5.89 -5.06
C GLY A 4 -13.71 5.41 -4.03
N ARG A 5 -14.04 4.31 -3.35
CA ARG A 5 -13.07 3.57 -2.54
C ARG A 5 -12.06 3.01 -3.54
N GLU A 6 -11.15 3.86 -4.00
CA GLU A 6 -10.03 3.47 -4.81
C GLU A 6 -9.27 2.48 -3.95
N GLN A 7 -9.46 1.20 -4.24
CA GLN A 7 -8.88 0.12 -3.46
C GLN A 7 -7.40 0.14 -3.75
N VAL A 8 -6.67 0.94 -2.98
CA VAL A 8 -5.21 1.04 -3.07
C VAL A 8 -4.65 -0.35 -2.80
N ARG A 9 -4.17 -1.00 -3.85
CA ARG A 9 -3.75 -2.39 -3.82
C ARG A 9 -2.47 -2.57 -2.99
N TRP A 10 -1.55 -1.62 -3.13
CA TRP A 10 -0.25 -1.64 -2.48
C TRP A 10 0.29 -0.21 -2.38
N TRP A 11 1.26 -0.01 -1.49
CA TRP A 11 1.84 1.31 -1.22
C TRP A 11 3.35 1.31 -1.51
N SER A 12 3.81 2.34 -2.21
CA SER A 12 5.23 2.69 -2.30
C SER A 12 5.60 3.54 -1.09
N MET A 13 6.65 3.16 -0.37
CA MET A 13 7.19 3.90 0.77
C MET A 13 8.60 4.34 0.44
N ARG A 14 8.90 5.65 0.55
CA ARG A 14 10.26 6.16 0.45
C ARG A 14 10.57 7.09 1.62
N PRO A 15 11.72 6.94 2.29
CA PRO A 15 12.16 7.92 3.28
C PRO A 15 12.37 9.27 2.57
N ALA A 16 11.91 10.34 3.21
CA ALA A 16 12.05 11.70 2.73
C ALA A 16 12.39 12.62 3.90
N GLN A 17 13.30 13.54 3.66
CA GLN A 17 13.60 14.64 4.57
C GLN A 17 13.51 15.92 3.74
N ASN A 18 12.68 16.86 4.19
CA ASN A 18 12.49 18.10 3.46
C ASN A 18 13.36 19.19 4.10
N LEU A 19 14.02 19.99 3.28
CA LEU A 19 14.81 21.12 3.75
C LEU A 19 13.95 22.37 3.94
N LYS A 20 12.73 22.40 3.40
CA LYS A 20 11.80 23.52 3.57
C LYS A 20 10.96 23.34 4.85
N PRO A 21 10.83 24.39 5.68
CA PRO A 21 9.94 24.37 6.82
C PRO A 21 8.49 24.35 6.32
N ALA A 22 7.89 23.17 6.34
CA ALA A 22 6.48 22.97 6.06
C ALA A 22 5.90 22.10 7.17
N THR A 23 4.62 22.27 7.46
CA THR A 23 3.91 21.41 8.40
C THR A 23 2.87 20.62 7.62
N TYR A 24 3.07 19.31 7.52
CA TYR A 24 2.14 18.39 6.88
C TYR A 24 1.24 17.73 7.93
N ARG A 25 0.09 17.20 7.52
CA ARG A 25 -0.73 16.34 8.40
C ARG A 25 -0.53 14.88 8.01
N CYS A 26 -0.15 14.06 8.99
CA CYS A 26 0.03 12.64 8.77
C CYS A 26 -1.33 11.96 8.53
N PRO A 27 -1.53 11.22 7.41
CA PRO A 27 -2.80 10.57 7.11
C PRO A 27 -3.08 9.34 7.99
N LEU A 28 -2.10 8.87 8.76
CA LEU A 28 -2.23 7.69 9.62
C LEU A 28 -2.68 8.03 11.05
N CYS A 29 -2.19 9.14 11.59
CA CYS A 29 -2.48 9.56 12.97
C CYS A 29 -3.16 10.94 13.08
N GLY A 30 -3.28 11.69 11.98
CA GLY A 30 -3.91 13.03 11.93
C GLY A 30 -3.07 14.16 12.56
N LYS A 31 -1.92 13.84 13.16
CA LYS A 31 -1.02 14.80 13.82
C LYS A 31 -0.19 15.61 12.82
N HIS A 32 0.24 16.78 13.26
CA HIS A 32 1.18 17.63 12.53
C HIS A 32 2.55 16.97 12.47
N LEU A 33 3.12 16.97 11.27
CA LEU A 33 4.44 16.47 10.94
C LEU A 33 5.26 17.67 10.44
N PRO A 34 6.27 18.12 11.19
CA PRO A 34 7.21 19.10 10.68
C PRO A 34 8.06 18.44 9.59
N ALA A 35 8.15 19.09 8.43
CA ALA A 35 8.83 18.55 7.25
C ALA A 35 10.35 18.40 7.44
N LEU A 36 10.92 19.13 8.42
CA LEU A 36 12.31 19.02 8.86
C LEU A 36 12.59 17.71 9.61
N SER A 37 11.58 17.04 10.14
CA SER A 37 11.75 15.73 10.76
C SER A 37 11.80 14.63 9.72
N GLU A 38 12.53 13.56 10.02
CA GLU A 38 12.55 12.36 9.21
C GLU A 38 11.14 11.79 9.06
N HIS A 39 10.70 11.64 7.82
CA HIS A 39 9.38 11.12 7.52
C HIS A 39 9.40 10.20 6.30
N VAL A 40 8.28 9.53 6.07
CA VAL A 40 8.11 8.62 4.96
C VAL A 40 7.04 9.16 4.04
N LEU A 41 7.40 9.25 2.77
CA LEU A 41 6.49 9.55 1.70
C LEU A 41 5.84 8.24 1.24
N ILE A 42 4.52 8.17 1.38
CA ILE A 42 3.70 7.04 0.95
C ILE A 42 2.95 7.40 -0.33
N ALA A 43 3.01 6.54 -1.34
CA ALA A 43 2.33 6.72 -2.61
C ALA A 43 1.43 5.51 -2.88
N PRO A 44 0.11 5.70 -3.00
CA PRO A 44 -0.79 4.61 -3.36
C PRO A 44 -0.44 4.14 -4.78
N GLU A 45 -0.19 2.84 -4.94
CA GLU A 45 0.18 2.21 -6.22
C GLU A 45 1.41 2.86 -6.90
N GLY A 46 2.26 3.54 -6.12
CA GLY A 46 3.41 4.28 -6.64
C GLY A 46 3.04 5.55 -7.41
N ASP A 47 1.77 5.96 -7.38
CA ASP A 47 1.31 7.17 -8.05
C ASP A 47 1.90 8.41 -7.39
N GLY A 48 2.60 9.18 -8.21
CA GLY A 48 3.33 10.34 -7.74
C GLY A 48 2.46 11.54 -7.37
N SER A 49 1.26 11.62 -7.92
CA SER A 49 0.34 12.73 -7.71
C SER A 49 -0.44 12.56 -6.40
N LYS A 50 -0.62 11.33 -5.94
CA LYS A 50 -1.33 11.00 -4.69
C LYS A 50 -0.39 10.73 -3.50
N ARG A 51 0.87 11.19 -3.56
CA ARG A 51 1.86 11.06 -2.49
C ARG A 51 1.41 11.77 -1.21
N ARG A 52 1.63 11.13 -0.06
CA ARG A 52 1.29 11.66 1.26
C ARG A 52 2.48 11.57 2.20
N HIS A 53 2.66 12.56 3.06
CA HIS A 53 3.71 12.58 4.07
C HIS A 53 3.19 11.95 5.36
N ALA A 54 3.89 10.93 5.84
CA ALA A 54 3.54 10.23 7.08
C ALA A 54 4.77 10.08 7.98
N HIS A 55 4.56 10.05 9.30
CA HIS A 55 5.62 9.77 10.24
C HIS A 55 6.22 8.38 10.00
N THR A 56 7.53 8.26 10.13
CA THR A 56 8.24 6.97 10.06
C THR A 56 7.65 5.97 11.06
N ALA A 57 7.43 6.40 12.32
CA ALA A 57 6.82 5.56 13.35
C ALA A 57 5.41 5.08 12.99
N CYS A 58 4.57 5.94 12.40
CA CYS A 58 3.22 5.55 11.99
C CYS A 58 3.24 4.56 10.83
N VAL A 59 4.13 4.75 9.86
CA VAL A 59 4.31 3.81 8.75
C VAL A 59 4.77 2.46 9.28
N LEU A 60 5.77 2.43 10.17
CA LEU A 60 6.25 1.19 10.79
C LEU A 60 5.13 0.46 11.55
N ALA A 61 4.33 1.18 12.35
CA ALA A 61 3.18 0.62 13.06
C ALA A 61 2.12 0.06 12.10
N ALA A 62 1.78 0.79 11.04
CA ALA A 62 0.82 0.35 10.04
C ALA A 62 1.32 -0.84 9.21
N ARG A 63 2.63 -0.94 8.94
CA ARG A 63 3.24 -2.14 8.35
C ARG A 63 3.17 -3.35 9.29
N LYS A 64 3.51 -3.16 10.57
CA LYS A 64 3.39 -4.22 11.59
C LYS A 64 1.95 -4.72 11.73
N ALA A 65 0.97 -3.85 11.53
CA ALA A 65 -0.45 -4.18 11.52
C ALA A 65 -0.97 -4.73 10.18
N GLY A 66 -0.12 -4.90 9.15
CA GLY A 66 -0.51 -5.39 7.83
C GLY A 66 -1.39 -4.45 7.00
N ARG A 67 -1.50 -3.16 7.37
CA ARG A 67 -2.37 -2.17 6.70
C ARG A 67 -1.70 -1.46 5.51
N LEU A 68 -0.38 -1.56 5.37
CA LEU A 68 0.41 -0.96 4.28
C LEU A 68 1.24 -2.03 3.56
N PRO A 69 0.61 -2.94 2.80
CA PRO A 69 1.35 -3.93 2.04
C PRO A 69 2.21 -3.25 0.97
N SER A 70 3.47 -3.64 0.87
CA SER A 70 4.32 -3.27 -0.26
C SER A 70 3.88 -3.96 -1.54
N ARG A 71 4.35 -3.47 -2.70
CA ARG A 71 4.05 -4.06 -4.02
C ARG A 71 4.35 -5.57 -4.04
N GLU A 72 5.45 -5.98 -3.45
CA GLU A 72 5.89 -7.38 -3.41
C GLU A 72 5.01 -8.22 -2.48
N GLU A 73 4.68 -7.72 -1.30
CA GLU A 73 3.77 -8.38 -0.36
C GLU A 73 2.38 -8.56 -0.97
N TRP A 74 1.85 -7.52 -1.62
CA TRP A 74 0.58 -7.62 -2.34
C TRP A 74 0.63 -8.62 -3.49
N ARG A 75 1.72 -8.64 -4.27
CA ARG A 75 1.91 -9.61 -5.35
C ARG A 75 2.02 -11.05 -4.82
N ARG A 76 2.62 -11.24 -3.65
CA ARG A 76 2.74 -12.55 -2.99
C ARG A 76 1.42 -13.01 -2.36
N ALA A 77 0.64 -12.07 -1.83
CA ALA A 77 -0.68 -12.32 -1.27
C ALA A 77 -1.76 -12.57 -2.35
N GLN A 78 -1.47 -12.26 -3.62
CA GLN A 78 -2.39 -12.56 -4.71
C GLN A 78 -2.55 -14.08 -4.85
N PRO A 79 -3.79 -14.61 -4.81
CA PRO A 79 -4.02 -16.02 -5.03
C PRO A 79 -3.50 -16.37 -6.43
N ARG A 80 -2.52 -17.27 -6.50
CA ARG A 80 -2.15 -17.92 -7.76
C ARG A 80 -3.43 -18.61 -8.24
N GLY A 81 -3.99 -18.13 -9.36
CA GLY A 81 -5.24 -18.64 -9.90
C GLY A 81 -5.24 -20.17 -10.04
N PRO A 82 -6.42 -20.79 -10.20
CA PRO A 82 -6.57 -22.24 -10.16
C PRO A 82 -5.57 -22.89 -11.11
N SER A 83 -4.77 -23.77 -10.54
CA SER A 83 -3.69 -24.46 -11.23
C SER A 83 -4.23 -25.12 -12.51
N ALA A 84 -3.41 -25.21 -13.56
CA ALA A 84 -3.80 -25.86 -14.81
C ALA A 84 -4.35 -27.29 -14.59
N TRP A 85 -3.92 -27.95 -13.51
CA TRP A 85 -4.41 -29.24 -13.05
C TRP A 85 -5.88 -29.24 -12.60
N GLU A 86 -6.38 -28.19 -11.94
CA GLU A 86 -7.80 -28.08 -11.59
C GLU A 86 -8.68 -27.91 -12.83
N ARG A 87 -8.19 -27.16 -13.82
CA ARG A 87 -8.86 -27.03 -15.14
C ARG A 87 -8.89 -28.35 -15.90
N LEU A 88 -7.84 -29.17 -15.80
CA LEU A 88 -7.78 -30.48 -16.45
C LEU A 88 -8.71 -31.49 -15.76
N ARG A 89 -8.74 -31.52 -14.41
CA ARG A 89 -9.67 -32.37 -13.64
C ARG A 89 -11.14 -32.04 -13.92
N GLY A 90 -11.49 -30.76 -14.03
CA GLY A 90 -12.86 -30.34 -14.38
C GLY A 90 -13.29 -30.69 -15.81
N ARG A 91 -12.35 -31.01 -16.72
CA ARG A 91 -12.67 -31.56 -18.05
C ARG A 91 -12.78 -33.08 -18.06
N LEU A 92 -11.97 -33.78 -17.27
CA LEU A 92 -12.04 -35.25 -17.13
C LEU A 92 -13.30 -35.69 -16.39
N ALA A 93 -13.70 -34.97 -15.33
CA ALA A 93 -14.92 -35.28 -14.56
C ALA A 93 -16.23 -35.06 -15.33
N ARG A 94 -16.21 -34.39 -16.47
CA ARG A 94 -17.40 -34.13 -17.32
C ARG A 94 -17.59 -35.15 -18.44
N LYS A 95 -16.69 -36.13 -18.56
CA LYS A 95 -16.65 -37.14 -19.62
C LYS A 95 -16.84 -38.58 -19.10
N GLY A 96 -17.27 -38.73 -17.84
CA GLY A 96 -17.63 -40.00 -17.21
C GLY A 96 -19.14 -40.09 -17.01
#